data_AF-A0AA47P494-F1
#
_entry.id   AF-A0AA47P494-F1
#
_cell.length_a   1.000
_cell.length_b   1.000
_cell.length_c   1.000
_cell.angle_alpha   90.00
_cell.angle_beta   90.00
_cell.angle_gamma   90.00
#
_symmetry.space_group_name_H-M   'P 1'
#
loop_
_entity.id
_entity.type
_entity.pdbx_description
1 polymer ?
#
loop_
_entity_poly.entity_id
_entity_poly.type
_entity_poly.pdbx_seq_one_letter_code
_entity_poly.pdbx_strand_id
1 'polypeptide(L)'
;MQHTSPLDPLNRQRESQDRIPITRLRTQRPGEQGHSFIQHGTSTCPLAKPHSNREQSWLMLRAETAPNSAPVAVVPRHSRSAWFNPTQTMPHRSCTVEINNSSGSFTLTEPRLFTESGCCEVPPPPMIGPYSNGSAFFNKSTGAATGAVGVLTYNLFNNNLDYGKVLAVMYSVPYDRNLYSNWCAVGVFDRGTECDYNLYDIMYNGSEDSFSRAKADGSSVCYQADYVMVNATMSDSGEAVVRVDISELGMY
;
A
#
# COMPACT_ATOMS: atom_id res chain seq x y z
N MET A 1 -24.68 -20.02 61.25
CA MET A 1 -23.93 -18.74 61.22
C MET A 1 -22.47 -19.07 61.46
N GLN A 2 -21.63 -18.63 60.51
CA GLN A 2 -20.19 -18.38 60.58
C GLN A 2 -19.25 -19.50 61.04
N HIS A 3 -18.47 -20.04 60.10
CA HIS A 3 -17.12 -20.51 60.35
C HIS A 3 -16.17 -19.79 59.39
N THR A 4 -15.32 -18.95 59.96
CA THR A 4 -14.14 -18.36 59.34
C THR A 4 -12.95 -19.34 59.47
N SER A 5 -12.15 -19.48 58.41
CA SER A 5 -10.72 -19.09 58.41
C SER A 5 -9.92 -19.70 57.23
N PRO A 6 -8.77 -19.08 56.84
CA PRO A 6 -8.32 -19.05 55.44
C PRO A 6 -6.82 -19.39 55.20
N LEU A 7 -6.39 -19.28 53.93
CA LEU A 7 -5.02 -19.02 53.37
C LEU A 7 -3.96 -20.15 53.24
N ASP A 8 -3.50 -20.31 51.98
CA ASP A 8 -2.24 -20.86 51.43
C ASP A 8 -1.06 -19.85 51.60
N PRO A 9 0.20 -20.04 51.11
CA PRO A 9 1.03 -21.24 50.81
C PRO A 9 2.52 -21.09 51.26
N LEU A 10 3.33 -22.17 51.35
CA LEU A 10 4.82 -22.17 51.20
C LEU A 10 5.44 -23.55 51.51
N ASN A 11 5.95 -24.26 50.50
CA ASN A 11 6.92 -25.37 50.70
C ASN A 11 7.75 -25.56 49.41
N ARG A 12 8.94 -24.98 49.33
CA ARG A 12 10.25 -25.50 49.78
C ARG A 12 10.91 -26.41 48.73
N GLN A 13 11.98 -25.85 48.17
CA GLN A 13 12.93 -26.42 47.22
C GLN A 13 13.54 -27.75 47.70
N ARG A 14 13.81 -28.67 46.78
CA ARG A 14 14.78 -29.77 46.93
C ARG A 14 15.93 -29.59 45.93
N GLU A 15 17.12 -29.40 46.50
CA GLU A 15 18.44 -29.99 46.18
C GLU A 15 18.45 -31.17 45.17
N SER A 16 19.52 -31.57 44.50
CA SER A 16 20.88 -31.13 44.10
C SER A 16 21.56 -32.40 43.49
N GLN A 17 22.74 -32.26 42.85
CA GLN A 17 23.64 -33.32 42.31
C GLN A 17 23.46 -33.65 40.81
N ASP A 18 24.49 -33.81 39.96
CA ASP A 18 25.96 -33.77 40.11
C ASP A 18 26.64 -33.72 38.72
N ARG A 19 27.79 -33.03 38.65
CA ARG A 19 29.05 -33.31 37.90
C ARG A 19 29.14 -33.43 36.36
N ILE A 20 30.09 -32.63 35.84
CA ILE A 20 30.75 -32.55 34.52
C ILE A 20 31.88 -33.61 34.43
N PRO A 21 32.41 -34.03 33.24
CA PRO A 21 33.50 -33.28 32.59
C PRO A 21 33.49 -33.25 31.03
N ILE A 22 34.24 -32.27 30.52
CA ILE A 22 34.55 -31.95 29.11
C ILE A 22 35.64 -32.88 28.53
N THR A 23 35.61 -33.19 27.22
CA THR A 23 36.80 -33.56 26.43
C THR A 23 36.75 -32.95 25.02
N ARG A 24 37.91 -32.40 24.61
CA ARG A 24 38.25 -31.67 23.37
C ARG A 24 38.37 -32.54 22.11
N LEU A 25 38.35 -31.86 20.95
CA LEU A 25 39.17 -31.98 19.70
C LEU A 25 38.23 -31.85 18.47
N ARG A 26 38.50 -31.18 17.35
CA ARG A 26 39.74 -30.74 16.70
C ARG A 26 39.38 -29.73 15.58
N THR A 27 40.24 -28.76 15.35
CA THR A 27 40.25 -27.83 14.20
C THR A 27 40.58 -28.57 12.90
N GLN A 28 39.88 -28.26 11.79
CA GLN A 28 40.42 -28.30 10.41
C GLN A 28 39.49 -27.62 9.38
N ARG A 29 40.06 -26.72 8.57
CA ARG A 29 39.73 -26.32 7.18
C ARG A 29 41.03 -26.51 6.37
N PRO A 30 41.10 -26.44 5.01
CA PRO A 30 40.07 -26.32 3.96
C PRO A 30 40.24 -27.35 2.80
N GLY A 31 39.31 -27.37 1.84
CA GLY A 31 39.48 -28.11 0.57
C GLY A 31 38.38 -27.75 -0.45
N GLU A 32 38.82 -27.33 -1.63
CA GLU A 32 38.07 -26.88 -2.80
C GLU A 32 37.12 -27.94 -3.38
N GLN A 33 36.04 -27.49 -4.05
CA GLN A 33 35.78 -27.75 -5.48
C GLN A 33 34.33 -27.39 -5.86
N GLY A 34 34.15 -26.84 -7.08
CA GLY A 34 32.89 -26.93 -7.81
C GLY A 34 32.23 -25.60 -8.18
N HIS A 35 32.86 -24.80 -9.04
CA HIS A 35 32.12 -23.84 -9.86
C HIS A 35 31.24 -24.61 -10.85
N SER A 36 29.91 -24.56 -10.67
CA SER A 36 28.96 -24.82 -11.74
C SER A 36 28.05 -23.60 -11.90
N PHE A 37 28.29 -22.91 -13.01
CA PHE A 37 27.57 -21.77 -13.53
C PHE A 37 26.13 -22.20 -13.88
N ILE A 38 25.14 -21.79 -13.08
CA ILE A 38 23.72 -21.88 -13.49
C ILE A 38 23.31 -20.50 -13.97
N GLN A 39 23.02 -20.43 -15.27
CA GLN A 39 22.43 -19.27 -15.92
C GLN A 39 21.03 -19.05 -15.34
N HIS A 40 20.84 -17.97 -14.58
CA HIS A 40 19.51 -17.43 -14.32
C HIS A 40 19.01 -16.77 -15.60
N GLY A 41 18.10 -17.45 -16.29
CA GLY A 41 17.29 -16.86 -17.35
C GLY A 41 16.29 -15.89 -16.73
N THR A 42 16.60 -14.60 -16.76
CA THR A 42 15.64 -13.53 -16.47
C THR A 42 14.60 -13.50 -17.58
N SER A 43 13.39 -14.00 -17.30
CA SER A 43 12.22 -13.74 -18.13
C SER A 43 11.73 -12.32 -17.85
N THR A 44 12.12 -11.38 -18.71
CA THR A 44 11.70 -9.99 -18.66
C THR A 44 10.36 -9.83 -19.39
N CYS A 45 9.35 -9.30 -18.72
CA CYS A 45 8.16 -8.75 -19.35
C CYS A 45 8.56 -7.57 -20.28
N PRO A 46 8.01 -7.47 -21.50
CA PRO A 46 8.39 -6.40 -22.42
C PRO A 46 7.66 -5.10 -22.07
N LEU A 47 8.40 -4.10 -21.58
CA LEU A 47 7.90 -2.72 -21.49
C LEU A 47 8.90 -1.73 -22.08
N ALA A 48 8.37 -0.88 -22.96
CA ALA A 48 9.07 0.17 -23.67
C ALA A 48 9.53 1.30 -22.74
N LYS A 49 10.74 1.82 -22.96
CA LYS A 49 11.27 3.05 -22.34
C LYS A 49 10.72 4.29 -23.07
N PRO A 50 10.58 5.45 -22.42
CA PRO A 50 11.73 6.38 -22.39
C PRO A 50 11.93 7.22 -21.11
N HIS A 51 13.22 7.39 -20.78
CA HIS A 51 13.95 8.61 -20.37
C HIS A 51 13.44 9.60 -19.29
N SER A 52 14.26 9.68 -18.22
CA SER A 52 14.86 10.87 -17.57
C SER A 52 13.93 11.89 -16.89
N ASN A 53 14.25 12.60 -15.81
CA ASN A 53 15.46 12.81 -15.03
C ASN A 53 15.01 13.43 -13.68
N ARG A 54 15.80 13.15 -12.63
CA ARG A 54 16.05 13.90 -11.38
C ARG A 54 15.15 15.08 -10.93
N GLU A 55 14.85 14.97 -9.63
CA GLU A 55 14.90 15.97 -8.54
C GLU A 55 13.98 17.20 -8.54
N GLN A 56 13.24 17.39 -7.43
CA GLN A 56 13.40 18.45 -6.39
C GLN A 56 12.07 18.58 -5.62
N SER A 57 12.05 18.20 -4.33
CA SER A 57 12.30 19.06 -3.16
C SER A 57 11.22 20.13 -2.92
N TRP A 58 10.44 19.89 -1.87
CA TRP A 58 9.41 20.77 -1.33
C TRP A 58 10.02 21.88 -0.46
N LEU A 59 9.65 23.14 -0.69
CA LEU A 59 9.42 24.24 0.28
C LEU A 59 9.63 25.60 -0.42
N MET A 60 8.58 26.43 -0.43
CA MET A 60 8.58 27.80 0.11
C MET A 60 7.46 28.64 -0.53
N LEU A 61 6.47 28.92 0.31
CA LEU A 61 5.61 30.08 0.22
C LEU A 61 6.48 31.33 0.43
N ARG A 62 6.57 32.23 -0.54
CA ARG A 62 6.78 33.66 -0.30
C ARG A 62 6.34 34.49 -1.50
N ALA A 63 5.35 35.34 -1.24
CA ALA A 63 4.98 36.47 -2.05
C ALA A 63 6.06 37.55 -1.94
N GLU A 64 6.50 38.10 -3.07
CA GLU A 64 7.14 39.41 -3.07
C GLU A 64 6.77 40.16 -4.36
N THR A 65 6.34 41.40 -4.13
CA THR A 65 5.89 42.44 -5.07
C THR A 65 7.02 43.12 -5.82
N ALA A 66 6.79 43.54 -7.07
CA ALA A 66 7.30 44.82 -7.59
C ALA A 66 6.50 45.29 -8.84
N PRO A 67 6.45 46.61 -9.11
CA PRO A 67 5.48 47.26 -9.99
C PRO A 67 6.04 47.61 -11.38
N ASN A 68 5.18 47.75 -12.39
CA ASN A 68 5.26 48.93 -13.25
C ASN A 68 4.02 49.17 -14.13
N SER A 69 3.82 50.45 -14.38
CA SER A 69 2.68 51.18 -14.90
C SER A 69 2.57 51.25 -16.44
N ALA A 70 1.32 51.30 -16.93
CA ALA A 70 0.73 52.27 -17.90
C ALA A 70 -0.27 51.61 -18.89
N PRO A 71 -1.17 52.35 -19.56
CA PRO A 71 -2.01 53.46 -19.10
C PRO A 71 -3.52 53.14 -19.23
N VAL A 72 -4.32 54.07 -18.71
CA VAL A 72 -5.77 54.02 -18.48
C VAL A 72 -6.57 54.04 -19.78
N ALA A 73 -7.40 53.01 -20.00
CA ALA A 73 -8.56 53.07 -20.90
C ALA A 73 -9.83 53.20 -20.05
N VAL A 74 -10.48 54.36 -20.11
CA VAL A 74 -11.76 54.63 -19.46
C VAL A 74 -12.85 53.87 -20.21
N VAL A 75 -13.32 52.77 -19.63
CA VAL A 75 -14.49 52.02 -20.12
C VAL A 75 -15.67 52.32 -19.19
N PRO A 76 -16.89 52.59 -19.73
CA PRO A 76 -18.03 53.02 -18.93
C PRO A 76 -18.37 51.99 -17.85
N ARG A 77 -18.60 52.50 -16.64
CA ARG A 77 -18.93 51.74 -15.43
C ARG A 77 -20.38 51.22 -15.52
N HIS A 78 -20.60 50.23 -16.38
CA HIS A 78 -21.76 49.36 -16.22
C HIS A 78 -21.50 48.46 -15.02
N SER A 79 -22.35 48.63 -14.00
CA SER A 79 -22.47 47.76 -12.84
C SER A 79 -22.68 46.32 -13.31
N ARG A 80 -21.57 45.59 -13.52
CA ARG A 80 -21.58 44.14 -13.56
C ARG A 80 -21.57 43.69 -12.12
N SER A 81 -22.76 43.60 -11.52
CA SER A 81 -23.01 42.61 -10.50
C SER A 81 -22.54 41.28 -11.09
N ALA A 82 -21.35 40.85 -10.67
CA ALA A 82 -20.87 39.52 -10.95
C ALA A 82 -21.95 38.59 -10.41
N TRP A 83 -22.63 37.89 -11.32
CA TRP A 83 -23.51 36.81 -10.96
C TRP A 83 -22.63 35.83 -10.18
N PHE A 84 -22.83 35.80 -8.86
CA PHE A 84 -22.42 34.67 -8.06
C PHE A 84 -23.06 33.44 -8.71
N ASN A 85 -22.28 32.63 -9.43
CA ASN A 85 -22.72 31.30 -9.84
C ASN A 85 -22.71 30.44 -8.57
N PRO A 86 -23.86 30.12 -7.96
CA PRO A 86 -23.90 29.45 -6.68
C PRO A 86 -23.88 27.93 -6.88
N THR A 87 -22.95 27.43 -7.70
CA THR A 87 -22.71 25.99 -7.90
C THR A 87 -21.33 25.77 -8.53
N GLN A 88 -20.25 26.28 -7.92
CA GLN A 88 -18.97 25.61 -8.11
C GLN A 88 -19.04 24.31 -7.30
N THR A 89 -19.61 23.27 -7.90
CA THR A 89 -19.55 21.93 -7.33
C THR A 89 -18.08 21.57 -7.23
N MET A 90 -17.61 21.36 -6.00
CA MET A 90 -16.23 20.90 -5.84
C MET A 90 -16.04 19.61 -6.65
N PRO A 91 -14.91 19.45 -7.35
CA PRO A 91 -14.60 18.25 -8.08
C PRO A 91 -14.81 17.02 -7.19
N HIS A 92 -15.63 16.09 -7.67
CA HIS A 92 -15.82 14.80 -7.03
C HIS A 92 -14.53 13.98 -7.19
N ARG A 93 -14.08 13.36 -6.10
CA ARG A 93 -12.88 12.53 -6.08
C ARG A 93 -13.16 11.29 -5.27
N SER A 94 -13.12 10.15 -5.92
CA SER A 94 -13.38 8.87 -5.28
C SER A 94 -12.48 7.80 -5.88
N CYS A 95 -12.36 6.69 -5.15
CA CYS A 95 -11.64 5.52 -5.56
C CYS A 95 -12.43 4.27 -5.15
N THR A 96 -12.79 3.45 -6.12
CA THR A 96 -13.25 2.08 -5.88
C THR A 96 -12.07 1.15 -6.01
N VAL A 97 -11.81 0.33 -4.99
CA VAL A 97 -10.82 -0.75 -5.07
C VAL A 97 -11.57 -2.06 -5.24
N GLU A 98 -11.41 -2.71 -6.38
CA GLU A 98 -11.98 -4.01 -6.71
C GLU A 98 -10.86 -5.05 -6.63
N ILE A 99 -11.03 -6.06 -5.78
CA ILE A 99 -10.07 -7.16 -5.62
C ILE A 99 -10.73 -8.43 -6.13
N ASN A 100 -10.10 -9.04 -7.12
CA ASN A 100 -10.47 -10.34 -7.67
C ASN A 100 -9.43 -11.38 -7.21
N ASN A 101 -9.86 -12.33 -6.39
CA ASN A 101 -9.03 -13.44 -5.99
C ASN A 101 -9.23 -14.60 -6.96
N SER A 102 -8.35 -14.71 -7.95
CA SER A 102 -8.30 -15.79 -8.93
C SER A 102 -7.52 -17.02 -8.43
N SER A 103 -6.97 -16.97 -7.21
CA SER A 103 -6.27 -18.10 -6.62
C SER A 103 -7.22 -19.15 -6.06
N GLY A 104 -6.81 -20.42 -6.11
CA GLY A 104 -7.58 -21.54 -5.54
C GLY A 104 -7.23 -21.84 -4.07
N SER A 105 -6.04 -21.44 -3.63
CA SER A 105 -5.48 -21.84 -2.35
C SER A 105 -5.44 -20.73 -1.30
N PHE A 106 -5.51 -19.46 -1.72
CA PHE A 106 -5.41 -18.33 -0.80
C PHE A 106 -6.78 -17.71 -0.49
N THR A 107 -6.94 -17.33 0.76
CA THR A 107 -8.05 -16.52 1.27
C THR A 107 -7.48 -15.22 1.81
N LEU A 108 -8.06 -14.10 1.40
CA LEU A 108 -7.73 -12.79 1.96
C LEU A 108 -8.52 -12.59 3.24
N THR A 109 -7.84 -12.31 4.35
CA THR A 109 -8.47 -12.13 5.67
C THR A 109 -7.96 -10.87 6.37
N GLU A 110 -8.66 -10.46 7.43
CA GLU A 110 -8.28 -9.34 8.30
C GLU A 110 -7.98 -8.04 7.51
N PRO A 111 -8.96 -7.47 6.79
CA PRO A 111 -8.74 -6.20 6.11
C PRO A 111 -8.35 -5.13 7.11
N ARG A 112 -7.31 -4.37 6.78
CA ARG A 112 -6.96 -3.14 7.48
C ARG A 112 -6.91 -2.00 6.49
N LEU A 113 -7.25 -0.81 6.97
CA LEU A 113 -7.34 0.38 6.17
C LEU A 113 -6.62 1.53 6.87
N PHE A 114 -5.75 2.18 6.11
CA PHE A 114 -5.21 3.48 6.45
C PHE A 114 -5.68 4.49 5.40
N THR A 115 -6.33 5.56 5.83
CA THR A 115 -6.77 6.66 4.97
C THR A 115 -5.99 7.91 5.32
N GLU A 116 -5.11 8.34 4.42
CA GLU A 116 -4.37 9.60 4.56
C GLU A 116 -5.27 10.80 4.22
N SER A 117 -6.11 10.65 3.19
CA SER A 117 -7.04 11.68 2.74
C SER A 117 -8.35 11.06 2.28
N GLY A 118 -9.46 11.67 2.68
CA GLY A 118 -10.81 11.21 2.33
C GLY A 118 -11.47 10.43 3.46
N CYS A 119 -12.41 9.56 3.11
CA CYS A 119 -13.11 8.67 4.02
C CYS A 119 -13.46 7.35 3.32
N CYS A 120 -13.62 6.30 4.11
CA CYS A 120 -14.17 5.03 3.66
C CYS A 120 -15.68 5.07 3.77
N GLU A 121 -16.37 4.97 2.64
CA GLU A 121 -17.84 4.91 2.61
C GLU A 121 -18.34 3.47 2.59
N VAL A 122 -17.71 2.62 1.80
CA VAL A 122 -17.99 1.18 1.79
C VAL A 122 -16.73 0.44 2.23
N PRO A 123 -16.73 -0.18 3.43
CA PRO A 123 -15.56 -0.88 3.92
C PRO A 123 -15.27 -2.14 3.09
N PRO A 124 -13.99 -2.54 3.01
CA PRO A 124 -13.59 -3.81 2.41
C PRO A 124 -14.30 -5.00 3.09
N PRO A 125 -14.66 -6.06 2.34
CA PRO A 125 -15.24 -7.25 2.95
C PRO A 125 -14.25 -7.91 3.92
N PRO A 126 -14.73 -8.50 5.03
CA PRO A 126 -13.88 -9.08 6.07
C PRO A 126 -13.07 -10.28 5.58
N MET A 127 -13.52 -10.93 4.51
CA MET A 127 -12.87 -12.07 3.90
C MET A 127 -13.19 -12.11 2.40
N ILE A 128 -12.19 -12.47 1.58
CA ILE A 128 -12.36 -12.80 0.17
C ILE A 128 -11.76 -14.20 -0.04
N GLY A 129 -12.63 -15.19 -0.24
CA GLY A 129 -12.24 -16.59 -0.44
C GLY A 129 -11.60 -16.85 -1.81
N PRO A 130 -11.19 -18.09 -2.07
CA PRO A 130 -10.73 -18.51 -3.39
C PRO A 130 -11.79 -18.29 -4.47
N TYR A 131 -11.37 -17.90 -5.67
CA TYR A 131 -12.26 -17.63 -6.82
C TYR A 131 -13.42 -16.67 -6.52
N SER A 132 -13.18 -15.69 -5.64
CA SER A 132 -14.19 -14.71 -5.24
C SER A 132 -13.65 -13.30 -5.35
N ASN A 133 -14.54 -12.32 -5.27
CA ASN A 133 -14.18 -10.92 -5.37
C ASN A 133 -14.72 -10.11 -4.19
N GLY A 134 -14.15 -8.93 -4.04
CA GLY A 134 -14.55 -7.96 -3.03
C GLY A 134 -14.30 -6.55 -3.53
N SER A 135 -14.97 -5.58 -2.94
CA SER A 135 -14.74 -4.18 -3.26
C SER A 135 -14.81 -3.29 -2.02
N ALA A 136 -14.13 -2.15 -2.10
CA ALA A 136 -14.20 -1.07 -1.13
C ALA A 136 -14.36 0.26 -1.87
N PHE A 137 -15.05 1.21 -1.25
CA PHE A 137 -15.30 2.53 -1.82
C PHE A 137 -14.80 3.64 -0.89
N PHE A 138 -13.92 4.48 -1.44
CA PHE A 138 -13.30 5.60 -0.77
C PHE A 138 -13.70 6.89 -1.46
N ASN A 139 -14.13 7.87 -0.68
CA ASN A 139 -14.53 9.17 -1.20
C ASN A 139 -13.69 10.27 -0.58
N LYS A 140 -13.61 11.43 -1.24
CA LYS A 140 -13.05 12.62 -0.61
C LYS A 140 -13.92 13.07 0.55
N SER A 141 -13.30 13.82 1.46
CA SER A 141 -14.04 14.47 2.54
C SER A 141 -14.92 15.59 1.97
N THR A 142 -16.22 15.54 2.26
CA THR A 142 -17.18 16.56 1.84
C THR A 142 -16.77 17.94 2.38
N GLY A 143 -16.81 18.97 1.52
CA GLY A 143 -16.48 20.34 1.92
C GLY A 143 -14.98 20.66 2.01
N ALA A 144 -14.08 19.68 1.81
CA ALA A 144 -12.64 19.91 1.74
C ALA A 144 -12.07 19.77 0.32
N ALA A 145 -11.01 20.51 0.01
CA ALA A 145 -10.22 20.38 -1.23
C ALA A 145 -9.25 19.18 -1.17
N THR A 146 -9.79 18.01 -0.77
CA THR A 146 -9.03 16.77 -0.57
C THR A 146 -9.33 15.75 -1.67
N GLY A 147 -8.45 14.76 -1.78
CA GLY A 147 -8.60 13.59 -2.64
C GLY A 147 -9.02 12.34 -1.87
N ALA A 148 -8.94 11.19 -2.53
CA ALA A 148 -9.09 9.86 -1.91
C ALA A 148 -7.74 9.14 -1.97
N VAL A 149 -7.08 9.00 -0.82
CA VAL A 149 -5.70 8.49 -0.72
C VAL A 149 -5.57 7.59 0.50
N GLY A 150 -5.01 6.40 0.31
CA GLY A 150 -4.80 5.46 1.39
C GLY A 150 -4.18 4.14 0.96
N VAL A 151 -4.10 3.23 1.92
CA VAL A 151 -3.64 1.85 1.74
C VAL A 151 -4.65 0.89 2.33
N LEU A 152 -4.97 -0.16 1.58
CA LEU A 152 -5.77 -1.29 2.00
C LEU A 152 -4.86 -2.52 2.08
N THR A 153 -4.91 -3.25 3.18
CA THR A 153 -4.15 -4.48 3.34
C THR A 153 -5.03 -5.68 3.67
N TYR A 154 -4.60 -6.86 3.24
CA TYR A 154 -5.20 -8.15 3.58
C TYR A 154 -4.12 -9.16 3.92
N ASN A 155 -4.35 -10.00 4.93
CA ASN A 155 -3.51 -11.17 5.17
C ASN A 155 -3.77 -12.22 4.09
N LEU A 156 -2.71 -12.77 3.52
CA LEU A 156 -2.76 -13.89 2.58
C LEU A 156 -2.71 -15.19 3.40
N PHE A 157 -3.89 -15.76 3.64
CA PHE A 157 -4.04 -16.98 4.43
C PHE A 157 -4.19 -18.20 3.53
N ASN A 158 -3.47 -19.27 3.86
CA ASN A 158 -3.56 -20.57 3.20
C ASN A 158 -3.57 -21.66 4.27
N ASN A 159 -4.49 -22.62 4.20
CA ASN A 159 -4.62 -23.67 5.20
C ASN A 159 -3.45 -24.67 5.19
N ASN A 160 -2.79 -24.82 4.05
CA ASN A 160 -1.76 -25.83 3.84
C ASN A 160 -0.34 -25.23 3.88
N LEU A 161 -0.23 -23.90 3.88
CA LEU A 161 1.03 -23.16 3.81
C LEU A 161 0.99 -22.03 4.82
N ASP A 162 1.95 -22.00 5.73
CA ASP A 162 2.20 -20.81 6.57
C ASP A 162 2.92 -19.76 5.73
N TYR A 163 2.18 -19.12 4.82
CA TYR A 163 2.77 -18.13 3.93
C TYR A 163 3.18 -16.86 4.70
N GLY A 164 2.38 -16.47 5.69
CA GLY A 164 2.71 -15.38 6.59
C GLY A 164 2.98 -14.05 5.87
N LYS A 165 2.19 -13.73 4.84
CA LYS A 165 2.33 -12.49 4.08
C LYS A 165 1.06 -11.62 4.10
N VAL A 166 1.24 -10.35 3.80
CA VAL A 166 0.21 -9.32 3.73
C VAL A 166 0.22 -8.71 2.34
N LEU A 167 -0.91 -8.81 1.63
CA LEU A 167 -1.17 -8.02 0.44
C LEU A 167 -1.37 -6.56 0.85
N ALA A 168 -0.72 -5.62 0.17
CA ALA A 168 -0.99 -4.19 0.30
C ALA A 168 -1.34 -3.58 -1.04
N VAL A 169 -2.37 -2.73 -1.05
CA VAL A 169 -2.88 -2.00 -2.21
C VAL A 169 -2.95 -0.52 -1.84
N MET A 170 -2.10 0.28 -2.46
CA MET A 170 -2.12 1.74 -2.32
C MET A 170 -2.90 2.36 -3.48
N TYR A 171 -3.73 3.35 -3.15
CA TYR A 171 -4.43 4.17 -4.12
C TYR A 171 -4.25 5.65 -3.76
N SER A 172 -4.05 6.48 -4.79
CA SER A 172 -3.92 7.92 -4.64
C SER A 172 -4.65 8.64 -5.76
N VAL A 173 -5.76 9.29 -5.42
CA VAL A 173 -6.56 10.13 -6.32
C VAL A 173 -6.51 11.57 -5.80
N PRO A 174 -5.62 12.42 -6.32
CA PRO A 174 -5.46 13.79 -5.84
C PRO A 174 -6.65 14.68 -6.21
N TYR A 175 -6.86 15.74 -5.44
CA TYR A 175 -7.87 16.75 -5.74
C TYR A 175 -7.57 17.49 -7.05
N ASP A 176 -6.38 18.08 -7.16
CA ASP A 176 -5.96 18.84 -8.34
C ASP A 176 -5.29 17.93 -9.37
N ARG A 177 -6.04 17.64 -10.44
CA ARG A 177 -5.59 16.80 -11.56
C ARG A 177 -4.75 17.56 -12.59
N ASN A 178 -4.66 18.89 -12.49
CA ASN A 178 -3.78 19.68 -13.36
C ASN A 178 -2.33 19.60 -12.89
N LEU A 179 -2.12 19.41 -11.58
CA LEU A 179 -0.80 19.33 -10.97
C LEU A 179 -0.38 17.88 -10.66
N TYR A 180 -1.33 17.01 -10.32
CA TYR A 180 -1.03 15.66 -9.84
C TYR A 180 -1.74 14.55 -10.61
N SER A 181 -1.05 13.43 -10.73
CA SER A 181 -1.53 12.20 -11.37
C SER A 181 -2.07 11.20 -10.36
N ASN A 182 -2.91 10.26 -10.82
CA ASN A 182 -3.40 9.16 -10.02
C ASN A 182 -2.28 8.12 -9.94
N TRP A 183 -2.12 7.49 -8.79
CA TRP A 183 -1.10 6.48 -8.57
C TRP A 183 -1.71 5.28 -7.86
N CYS A 184 -1.30 4.09 -8.29
CA CYS A 184 -1.56 2.85 -7.59
C CYS A 184 -0.25 2.10 -7.32
N ALA A 185 -0.22 1.35 -6.24
CA ALA A 185 0.86 0.40 -5.99
C ALA A 185 0.31 -0.88 -5.38
N VAL A 186 0.95 -2.00 -5.69
CA VAL A 186 0.62 -3.30 -5.13
C VAL A 186 1.88 -4.01 -4.69
N GLY A 187 1.82 -4.67 -3.56
CA GLY A 187 2.96 -5.39 -3.01
C GLY A 187 2.55 -6.48 -2.05
N VAL A 188 3.50 -7.33 -1.70
CA VAL A 188 3.34 -8.38 -0.70
C VAL A 188 4.43 -8.23 0.34
N PHE A 189 4.01 -7.98 1.57
CA PHE A 189 4.86 -7.69 2.72
C PHE A 189 4.83 -8.83 3.74
N ASP A 190 5.74 -8.81 4.71
CA ASP A 190 5.76 -9.78 5.80
C ASP A 190 4.59 -9.59 6.76
N ARG A 191 4.10 -10.69 7.33
CA ARG A 191 3.08 -10.67 8.39
C ARG A 191 3.58 -9.85 9.58
N GLY A 192 2.70 -8.98 10.07
CA GLY A 192 3.03 -8.01 11.11
C GLY A 192 3.30 -6.60 10.57
N THR A 193 3.40 -6.43 9.25
CA THR A 193 3.40 -5.09 8.65
C THR A 193 2.12 -4.35 9.03
N GLU A 194 2.27 -3.21 9.69
CA GLU A 194 1.15 -2.37 10.11
C GLU A 194 0.56 -1.62 8.91
N CYS A 195 -0.76 -1.46 8.90
CA CYS A 195 -1.45 -0.65 7.90
C CYS A 195 -1.54 0.78 8.46
N ASP A 196 -0.50 1.57 8.22
CA ASP A 196 -0.31 2.88 8.80
C ASP A 196 0.28 3.88 7.79
N TYR A 197 0.61 5.07 8.28
CA TYR A 197 1.25 6.12 7.49
C TYR A 197 2.61 5.68 6.93
N ASN A 198 3.39 4.91 7.69
CA ASN A 198 4.71 4.47 7.25
C ASN A 198 4.60 3.52 6.04
N LEU A 199 3.65 2.57 6.06
CA LEU A 199 3.38 1.73 4.89
C LEU A 199 2.93 2.56 3.69
N TYR A 200 2.06 3.55 3.90
CA TYR A 200 1.66 4.47 2.84
C TYR A 200 2.84 5.23 2.25
N ASP A 201 3.71 5.81 3.08
CA ASP A 201 4.88 6.57 2.63
C ASP A 201 5.88 5.68 1.87
N ILE A 202 6.11 4.45 2.34
CA ILE A 202 6.92 3.45 1.64
C ILE A 202 6.33 3.18 0.24
N MET A 203 5.04 2.91 0.13
CA MET A 203 4.43 2.59 -1.16
C MET A 203 4.33 3.82 -2.09
N TYR A 204 4.22 5.03 -1.55
CA TYR A 204 4.05 6.25 -2.35
C TYR A 204 5.36 6.93 -2.75
N ASN A 205 6.34 6.98 -1.84
CA ASN A 205 7.63 7.68 -2.03
C ASN A 205 8.84 6.72 -1.99
N GLY A 206 8.68 5.53 -1.42
CA GLY A 206 9.76 4.57 -1.22
C GLY A 206 10.23 3.85 -2.49
N SER A 207 11.28 3.06 -2.29
CA SER A 207 11.90 2.22 -3.32
C SER A 207 11.13 0.92 -3.52
N GLU A 208 10.97 0.50 -4.77
CA GLU A 208 10.12 -0.62 -5.20
C GLU A 208 10.82 -1.97 -5.01
N ASP A 209 11.08 -2.35 -3.75
CA ASP A 209 11.71 -3.63 -3.40
C ASP A 209 10.68 -4.73 -3.08
N SER A 210 9.61 -4.38 -2.35
CA SER A 210 8.56 -5.31 -1.90
C SER A 210 7.17 -4.99 -2.50
N PHE A 211 7.14 -4.03 -3.41
CA PHE A 211 5.96 -3.59 -4.13
C PHE A 211 6.37 -3.01 -5.48
N SER A 212 5.41 -2.91 -6.38
CA SER A 212 5.54 -2.17 -7.63
C SER A 212 4.54 -1.03 -7.63
N ARG A 213 4.87 0.10 -8.27
CA ARG A 213 3.99 1.26 -8.39
C ARG A 213 3.85 1.70 -9.83
N ALA A 214 2.65 2.14 -10.20
CA ALA A 214 2.38 2.72 -11.51
C ALA A 214 1.51 3.97 -11.40
N LYS A 215 1.73 4.87 -12.35
CA LYS A 215 0.83 5.98 -12.62
C LYS A 215 -0.39 5.46 -13.38
N ALA A 216 -1.56 6.01 -13.10
CA ALA A 216 -2.76 5.70 -13.87
C ALA A 216 -2.75 6.49 -15.19
N ASP A 217 -1.96 6.03 -16.14
CA ASP A 217 -1.88 6.55 -17.52
C ASP A 217 -2.21 5.46 -18.56
N GLY A 218 -2.92 4.42 -18.12
CA GLY A 218 -3.18 3.20 -18.87
C GLY A 218 -2.18 2.07 -18.58
N SER A 219 -1.13 2.34 -17.81
CA SER A 219 -0.19 1.33 -17.35
C SER A 219 -0.82 0.35 -16.35
N SER A 220 -0.38 -0.91 -16.40
CA SER A 220 -0.61 -1.89 -15.35
C SER A 220 0.60 -1.97 -14.42
N VAL A 221 0.36 -2.40 -13.20
CA VAL A 221 1.38 -2.72 -12.21
C VAL A 221 1.32 -4.22 -11.91
N CYS A 222 2.48 -4.85 -11.80
CA CYS A 222 2.60 -6.26 -11.49
C CYS A 222 3.65 -6.44 -10.41
N TYR A 223 3.34 -7.21 -9.39
CA TYR A 223 4.28 -7.62 -8.35
C TYR A 223 4.24 -9.14 -8.21
N GLN A 224 5.41 -9.77 -8.32
CA GLN A 224 5.57 -11.20 -8.17
C GLN A 224 6.16 -11.50 -6.79
N ALA A 225 5.41 -12.23 -5.96
CA ALA A 225 5.89 -12.78 -4.71
C ALA A 225 6.24 -14.27 -4.88
N ASP A 226 6.46 -15.00 -3.78
CA ASP A 226 6.91 -16.40 -3.83
C ASP A 226 5.83 -17.33 -4.42
N TYR A 227 4.58 -17.19 -3.97
CA TYR A 227 3.47 -18.08 -4.38
C TYR A 227 2.33 -17.37 -5.09
N VAL A 228 2.36 -16.05 -5.16
CA VAL A 228 1.29 -15.26 -5.76
C VAL A 228 1.85 -14.19 -6.69
N MET A 229 1.10 -13.92 -7.75
CA MET A 229 1.30 -12.76 -8.61
C MET A 229 0.11 -11.82 -8.44
N VAL A 230 0.43 -10.55 -8.17
CA VAL A 230 -0.55 -9.49 -7.97
C VAL A 230 -0.46 -8.53 -9.14
N ASN A 231 -1.54 -8.43 -9.90
CA ASN A 231 -1.67 -7.51 -11.01
C ASN A 231 -2.67 -6.42 -10.63
N ALA A 232 -2.39 -5.17 -10.98
CA ALA A 232 -3.38 -4.12 -10.85
C ALA A 232 -3.35 -3.10 -11.98
N THR A 233 -4.48 -2.44 -12.17
CA THR A 233 -4.66 -1.30 -13.08
C THR A 233 -5.48 -0.24 -12.37
N MET A 234 -5.30 1.01 -12.77
CA MET A 234 -6.04 2.14 -12.23
C MET A 234 -6.52 3.05 -13.36
N SER A 235 -7.73 3.58 -13.26
CA SER A 235 -8.21 4.61 -14.18
C SER A 235 -7.65 6.00 -13.84
N ASP A 236 -7.50 6.84 -14.86
CA ASP A 236 -7.02 8.22 -14.74
C ASP A 236 -8.14 9.23 -14.40
N SER A 237 -9.36 8.75 -14.16
CA SER A 237 -10.54 9.54 -13.82
C SER A 237 -10.47 10.12 -12.40
N GLY A 238 -11.28 11.15 -12.15
CA GLY A 238 -11.50 11.66 -10.79
C GLY A 238 -12.30 10.69 -9.90
N GLU A 239 -13.12 9.85 -10.52
CA GLU A 239 -13.80 8.71 -9.88
C GLU A 239 -13.04 7.46 -10.31
N ALA A 240 -11.93 7.19 -9.64
CA ALA A 240 -10.99 6.17 -10.07
C ALA A 240 -11.48 4.77 -9.70
N VAL A 241 -11.12 3.79 -10.51
CA VAL A 241 -11.29 2.38 -10.19
C VAL A 241 -9.92 1.72 -10.23
N VAL A 242 -9.52 1.13 -9.11
CA VAL A 242 -8.35 0.25 -9.00
C VAL A 242 -8.86 -1.18 -9.09
N ARG A 243 -8.39 -1.93 -10.08
CA ARG A 243 -8.66 -3.37 -10.19
C ARG A 243 -7.42 -4.14 -9.83
N VAL A 244 -7.53 -5.05 -8.88
CA VAL A 244 -6.47 -5.94 -8.43
C VAL A 244 -6.87 -7.37 -8.73
N ASP A 245 -6.02 -8.11 -9.41
CA ASP A 245 -6.17 -9.54 -9.64
C ASP A 245 -5.03 -10.30 -8.96
N ILE A 246 -5.39 -11.33 -8.21
CA ILE A 246 -4.44 -12.16 -7.47
C ILE A 246 -4.50 -13.55 -8.07
N SER A 247 -3.36 -14.00 -8.57
CA SER A 247 -3.19 -15.34 -9.16
C SER A 247 -2.14 -16.12 -8.40
N GLU A 248 -2.29 -17.43 -8.38
CA GLU A 248 -1.32 -18.34 -7.79
C GLU A 248 -0.22 -18.65 -8.81
N LEU A 249 1.03 -18.63 -8.35
CA LEU A 249 2.16 -19.11 -9.14
C LEU A 249 2.21 -20.63 -8.96
N GLY A 250 1.97 -21.38 -10.03
CA GLY A 250 1.97 -22.84 -10.00
C GLY A 250 3.30 -23.35 -9.46
N MET A 251 3.26 -24.05 -8.31
CA MET A 251 4.40 -24.81 -7.81
C MET A 251 4.53 -26.07 -8.67
N TYR A 252 5.53 -26.09 -9.55
CA TYR A 252 5.95 -27.29 -10.29
C TYR A 252 6.89 -28.14 -9.46
#